data_AF-A0A6N8YZL0-F1
#
_entry.id   AF-A0A6N8YZL0-F1
#
_cell.length_a   1.000
_cell.length_b   1.000
_cell.length_c   1.000
_cell.angle_alpha   90.00
_cell.angle_beta   90.00
_cell.angle_gamma   90.00
#
_symmetry.space_group_name_H-M   'P 1'
#
loop_
_entity.id
_entity.type
_entity.pdbx_description
1 polymer ?
#
loop_
_entity_poly.entity_id
_entity_poly.type
_entity_poly.pdbx_seq_one_letter_code
_entity_poly.pdbx_strand_id
1 'polypeptide(L)'
;MATPQELSNRYLELSRKYMRQAQEELDRGDWSQASEKAWGAVAEGVKSVSALRGWNHKSHPLLEDAITQLSMEFETPSLIGLFDSAGVLHVNYYEHRFNDRVLHQRLENCRELLTQLDQIRSSPQRPYSPSTREEQRILDRLTRFRPETAADSTLDIEALPPVEPDS
;
A
#
# COMPACT_ATOMS: atom_id res chain seq x y z
N MET A 1 23.26 -6.46 4.60
CA MET A 1 21.85 -6.42 4.15
C MET A 1 21.07 -5.58 5.14
N ALA A 2 20.12 -4.78 4.67
CA ALA A 2 19.27 -3.99 5.56
C ALA A 2 18.39 -4.92 6.42
N THR A 3 18.20 -4.57 7.69
CA THR A 3 17.30 -5.27 8.60
C THR A 3 15.84 -5.02 8.21
N PRO A 4 14.89 -5.90 8.63
CA PRO A 4 13.46 -5.65 8.44
C PRO A 4 13.00 -4.27 8.94
N GLN A 5 13.57 -3.81 10.06
CA GLN A 5 13.27 -2.50 10.63
C GLN A 5 13.76 -1.34 9.74
N GLU A 6 14.98 -1.44 9.21
CA GLU A 6 15.53 -0.43 8.30
C GLU A 6 14.74 -0.38 6.98
N LEU A 7 14.36 -1.54 6.42
CA LEU A 7 13.50 -1.60 5.22
C LEU A 7 12.12 -0.98 5.48
N SER A 8 11.49 -1.35 6.60
CA SER A 8 10.21 -0.79 7.01
C SER A 8 10.26 0.74 7.12
N ASN A 9 11.30 1.28 7.76
CA ASN A 9 11.47 2.72 7.92
C ASN A 9 11.68 3.43 6.57
N ARG A 10 12.48 2.84 5.65
CA ARG A 10 12.67 3.38 4.30
C ARG A 10 11.36 3.46 3.52
N TYR A 11 10.54 2.41 3.58
CA TYR A 11 9.23 2.40 2.94
C TYR A 11 8.27 3.42 3.57
N LEU A 12 8.29 3.58 4.89
CA LEU A 12 7.50 4.62 5.57
C LEU A 12 7.91 6.03 5.14
N GLU A 13 9.21 6.29 5.01
CA GLU A 13 9.72 7.58 4.54
C GLU A 13 9.29 7.89 3.11
N LEU A 14 9.36 6.89 2.21
CA LEU A 14 8.87 6.99 0.84
C LEU A 14 7.37 7.22 0.79
N SER A 15 6.60 6.48 1.58
CA SER A 15 5.14 6.65 1.71
C SER A 15 4.79 8.09 2.09
N ARG A 16 5.43 8.63 3.14
CA ARG A 16 5.22 10.02 3.59
C ARG A 16 5.65 11.04 2.53
N LYS A 17 6.75 10.77 1.81
CA LYS A 17 7.22 11.63 0.70
C LYS A 17 6.18 11.67 -0.42
N TYR A 18 5.69 10.52 -0.86
CA TYR A 18 4.71 10.44 -1.94
C TYR A 18 3.37 11.06 -1.56
N MET A 19 2.91 10.92 -0.31
CA MET A 19 1.67 11.58 0.11
C MET A 19 1.80 13.11 0.14
N ARG A 20 2.99 13.65 0.49
CA ARG A 20 3.25 15.10 0.36
C ARG A 20 3.22 15.55 -1.10
N GLN A 21 3.92 14.82 -1.97
CA GLN A 21 3.91 15.10 -3.41
C GLN A 21 2.50 15.02 -4.00
N ALA A 22 1.69 14.05 -3.59
CA ALA A 22 0.30 13.94 -4.03
C ALA A 22 -0.52 15.21 -3.70
N GLN A 23 -0.31 15.80 -2.52
CA GLN A 23 -0.95 17.06 -2.15
C GLN A 23 -0.41 18.24 -2.97
N GLU A 24 0.90 18.32 -3.18
CA GLU A 24 1.51 19.37 -4.00
C GLU A 24 0.97 19.38 -5.43
N GLU A 25 0.79 18.20 -6.04
CA GLU A 25 0.22 18.09 -7.39
C GLU A 25 -1.28 18.40 -7.39
N LEU A 26 -2.01 18.01 -6.36
CA LEU A 26 -3.42 18.38 -6.18
C LEU A 26 -3.59 19.91 -6.11
N ASP A 27 -2.75 20.59 -5.33
CA ASP A 27 -2.78 22.06 -5.18
C ASP A 27 -2.44 22.79 -6.49
N ARG A 28 -1.67 22.16 -7.38
CA ARG A 28 -1.36 22.65 -8.73
C ARG A 28 -2.43 22.33 -9.76
N GLY A 29 -3.42 21.50 -9.41
CA GLY A 29 -4.45 21.02 -10.32
C GLY A 29 -4.00 19.86 -11.22
N ASP A 30 -2.83 19.26 -10.97
CA ASP A 30 -2.39 18.05 -11.68
C ASP A 30 -2.95 16.80 -10.98
N TRP A 31 -4.22 16.53 -11.31
CA TRP A 31 -4.98 15.43 -10.74
C TRP A 31 -4.43 14.05 -11.07
N SER A 32 -3.79 13.92 -12.24
CA SER A 32 -3.22 12.67 -12.69
C SER A 32 -2.02 12.30 -11.82
N GLN A 33 -1.10 13.24 -11.65
CA GLN A 33 0.08 13.04 -10.81
C GLN A 33 -0.31 12.93 -9.33
N ALA A 34 -1.30 13.69 -8.86
CA ALA A 34 -1.82 13.55 -7.50
C ALA A 34 -2.33 12.12 -7.23
N SER A 35 -3.04 11.52 -8.18
CA SER A 35 -3.58 10.16 -8.09
C SER A 35 -2.47 9.10 -8.01
N GLU A 36 -1.48 9.16 -8.91
CA GLU A 36 -0.38 8.19 -8.93
C GLU A 36 0.51 8.30 -7.70
N LYS A 37 0.80 9.52 -7.23
CA LYS A 37 1.57 9.72 -6.00
C LYS A 37 0.81 9.21 -4.78
N ALA A 38 -0.51 9.40 -4.71
CA ALA A 38 -1.32 8.89 -3.61
C ALA A 38 -1.35 7.35 -3.60
N TRP A 39 -1.49 6.70 -4.76
CA TRP A 39 -1.37 5.25 -4.88
C TRP A 39 0.02 4.76 -4.44
N GLY A 40 1.08 5.37 -4.97
CA GLY A 40 2.46 5.04 -4.57
C GLY A 40 2.67 5.18 -3.07
N ALA A 41 2.09 6.20 -2.43
CA ALA A 41 2.17 6.38 -1.00
C ALA A 41 1.56 5.19 -0.22
N VAL A 42 0.37 4.73 -0.63
CA VAL A 42 -0.31 3.58 -0.02
C VAL A 42 0.49 2.30 -0.23
N ALA A 43 0.99 2.05 -1.46
CA ALA A 43 1.79 0.88 -1.75
C ALA A 43 3.03 0.80 -0.85
N GLU A 44 3.76 1.90 -0.70
CA GLU A 44 4.92 1.98 0.21
C GLU A 44 4.52 1.83 1.69
N GLY A 45 3.34 2.33 2.10
CA GLY A 45 2.81 2.12 3.44
C GLY A 45 2.56 0.65 3.75
N VAL A 46 1.98 -0.10 2.80
CA VAL A 46 1.77 -1.54 2.93
C VAL A 46 3.11 -2.28 2.97
N LYS A 47 4.06 -1.94 2.08
CA LYS A 47 5.42 -2.52 2.09
C LYS A 47 6.13 -2.30 3.42
N SER A 48 5.92 -1.15 4.06
CA SER A 48 6.49 -0.85 5.39
C SER A 48 6.02 -1.85 6.45
N VAL A 49 4.74 -2.20 6.47
CA VAL A 49 4.20 -3.23 7.37
C VAL A 49 4.69 -4.61 6.97
N SER A 50 4.57 -4.98 5.68
CA SER A 50 5.01 -6.27 5.15
C SER A 50 6.48 -6.57 5.45
N ALA A 51 7.37 -5.57 5.39
CA ALA A 51 8.78 -5.72 5.73
C ALA A 51 8.98 -6.13 7.19
N LEU A 52 8.28 -5.53 8.16
CA LEU A 52 8.35 -5.94 9.57
C LEU A 52 7.79 -7.33 9.81
N ARG A 53 6.82 -7.73 9.00
CA ARG A 53 6.16 -9.04 9.07
C ARG A 53 6.93 -10.13 8.32
N GLY A 54 7.97 -9.77 7.56
CA GLY A 54 8.72 -10.69 6.70
C GLY A 54 7.91 -11.21 5.51
N TRP A 55 6.86 -10.49 5.10
CA TRP A 55 6.00 -10.84 3.97
C TRP A 55 6.59 -10.36 2.65
N ASN A 56 6.41 -11.15 1.60
CA ASN A 56 6.74 -10.71 0.23
C ASN A 56 5.81 -9.57 -0.19
N HIS A 57 6.35 -8.56 -0.87
CA HIS A 57 5.65 -7.32 -1.20
C HIS A 57 6.08 -6.74 -2.57
N LYS A 58 6.49 -7.62 -3.50
CA LYS A 58 7.02 -7.26 -4.83
C LYS A 58 5.99 -7.08 -5.93
N SER A 59 4.70 -7.24 -5.65
CA SER A 59 3.65 -7.11 -6.66
C SER A 59 2.35 -6.61 -6.06
N HIS A 60 1.48 -6.02 -6.88
CA HIS A 60 0.17 -5.54 -6.42
C HIS A 60 -0.68 -6.61 -5.74
N PRO A 61 -0.79 -7.86 -6.26
CA PRO A 61 -1.53 -8.92 -5.58
C PRO A 61 -1.02 -9.19 -4.16
N LEU A 62 0.29 -9.09 -3.94
CA LEU A 62 0.88 -9.29 -2.61
C LEU A 62 0.53 -8.16 -1.63
N LEU A 63 0.27 -6.95 -2.13
CA LEU A 63 -0.20 -5.84 -1.28
C LEU A 63 -1.66 -6.04 -0.88
N GLU A 64 -2.49 -6.53 -1.80
CA GLU A 64 -3.89 -6.88 -1.52
C GLU A 64 -4.00 -8.03 -0.52
N ASP A 65 -3.16 -9.05 -0.68
CA ASP A 65 -3.03 -10.17 0.26
C ASP A 65 -2.63 -9.67 1.67
N ALA A 66 -1.65 -8.76 1.75
CA ALA A 66 -1.23 -8.16 3.01
C ALA A 66 -2.36 -7.37 3.69
N ILE A 67 -3.10 -6.54 2.93
CA ILE A 67 -4.26 -5.80 3.45
C ILE A 67 -5.35 -6.75 3.94
N THR A 68 -5.65 -7.81 3.19
CA THR A 68 -6.62 -8.83 3.58
C THR A 68 -6.23 -9.45 4.92
N GLN A 69 -4.97 -9.86 5.06
CA GLN A 69 -4.47 -10.44 6.31
C GLN A 69 -4.53 -9.45 7.48
N LEU A 70 -4.16 -8.19 7.26
CA LEU A 70 -4.23 -7.14 8.29
C LEU A 70 -5.67 -6.84 8.71
N SER A 71 -6.62 -6.85 7.76
CA SER A 71 -8.04 -6.64 8.05
C SER A 71 -8.61 -7.72 8.97
N MET A 72 -8.13 -8.97 8.82
CA MET A 72 -8.49 -10.09 9.68
C MET A 72 -7.80 -9.99 11.04
N GLU A 73 -6.48 -9.72 11.06
CA GLU A 73 -5.68 -9.62 12.29
C GLU A 73 -6.18 -8.53 13.25
N PHE A 74 -6.57 -7.38 12.71
CA PHE A 74 -7.01 -6.22 13.49
C PHE A 74 -8.54 -6.09 13.54
N GLU A 75 -9.30 -7.09 13.06
CA GLU A 75 -10.76 -7.06 12.97
C GLU A 75 -11.27 -5.74 12.35
N THR A 76 -10.58 -5.27 11.31
CA THR A 76 -10.82 -3.97 10.68
C THR A 76 -11.11 -4.18 9.18
N PRO A 77 -12.34 -4.61 8.81
CA PRO A 77 -12.70 -4.86 7.41
C PRO A 77 -12.61 -3.62 6.51
N SER A 78 -12.69 -2.41 7.10
CA SER A 78 -12.59 -1.15 6.35
C SER A 78 -11.25 -0.96 5.65
N LEU A 79 -10.17 -1.65 6.08
CA LEU A 79 -8.87 -1.62 5.41
C LEU A 79 -8.98 -2.04 3.95
N ILE A 80 -9.82 -3.03 3.64
CA ILE A 80 -10.04 -3.51 2.27
C ILE A 80 -10.63 -2.38 1.42
N GLY A 81 -11.73 -1.77 1.88
CA GLY A 81 -12.41 -0.70 1.13
C GLY A 81 -11.55 0.57 0.95
N LEU A 82 -10.69 0.88 1.93
CA LEU A 82 -9.72 1.97 1.81
C LEU A 82 -8.62 1.66 0.80
N PHE A 83 -8.14 0.41 0.76
CA PHE A 83 -7.14 -0.02 -0.23
C PHE A 83 -7.72 -0.06 -1.64
N ASP A 84 -8.93 -0.60 -1.82
CA ASP A 84 -9.65 -0.58 -3.10
C ASP A 84 -9.84 0.86 -3.61
N SER A 85 -10.21 1.75 -2.68
CA SER A 85 -10.34 3.19 -2.97
C SER A 85 -9.04 3.79 -3.50
N ALA A 86 -7.89 3.39 -2.97
CA ALA A 86 -6.58 3.82 -3.45
C ALA A 86 -6.22 3.14 -4.78
N GLY A 87 -6.53 1.86 -4.97
CA GLY A 87 -6.26 1.11 -6.20
C GLY A 87 -6.95 1.70 -7.43
N VAL A 88 -8.15 2.27 -7.26
CA VAL A 88 -8.85 2.96 -8.37
C VAL A 88 -8.13 4.24 -8.81
N LEU A 89 -7.33 4.89 -7.95
CA LEU A 89 -6.51 6.06 -8.36
C LEU A 89 -5.46 5.67 -9.40
N HIS A 90 -4.86 4.49 -9.26
CA HIS A 90 -3.89 3.95 -10.21
C HIS A 90 -4.50 3.61 -11.57
N VAL A 91 -5.75 3.14 -11.58
CA VAL A 91 -6.47 2.85 -12.84
C VAL A 91 -6.94 4.14 -13.52
N ASN A 92 -7.22 5.20 -12.76
CA ASN A 92 -7.80 6.43 -13.28
C ASN A 92 -6.83 7.44 -13.90
N TYR A 93 -5.51 7.25 -13.74
CA TYR A 93 -4.51 8.01 -14.47
C TYR A 93 -4.75 7.99 -16.00
N TYR A 94 -5.38 6.92 -16.52
CA TYR A 94 -5.61 6.75 -17.97
C TYR A 94 -7.00 7.16 -18.48
N GLU A 95 -8.00 7.38 -17.61
CA GLU A 95 -9.40 7.52 -18.05
C GLU A 95 -10.06 8.88 -17.76
N HIS A 96 -9.40 9.83 -17.05
CA HIS A 96 -9.97 11.15 -16.67
C HIS A 96 -11.36 11.08 -15.99
N ARG A 97 -11.66 10.00 -15.26
CA ARG A 97 -13.03 9.70 -14.79
C ARG A 97 -13.49 10.45 -13.54
N PHE A 98 -12.58 11.10 -12.82
CA PHE A 98 -12.91 11.71 -11.54
C PHE A 98 -13.12 13.21 -11.68
N ASN A 99 -14.24 13.68 -11.14
CA ASN A 99 -14.36 15.08 -10.78
C ASN A 99 -13.55 15.37 -9.51
N ASP A 100 -13.21 16.65 -9.33
CA ASP A 100 -12.43 17.18 -8.22
C ASP A 100 -12.86 16.61 -6.85
N ARG A 101 -14.17 16.62 -6.56
CA ARG A 101 -14.72 16.11 -5.29
C ARG A 101 -14.38 14.64 -5.03
N VAL A 102 -14.45 13.80 -6.06
CA VAL A 102 -14.12 12.37 -5.91
C VAL A 102 -12.63 12.20 -5.65
N LEU A 103 -11.77 12.91 -6.39
CA LEU A 103 -10.32 12.83 -6.18
C LEU A 103 -9.93 13.22 -4.75
N HIS A 104 -10.43 14.36 -4.27
CA HIS A 104 -10.19 14.81 -2.89
C HIS A 104 -10.59 13.74 -1.86
N GLN A 105 -11.78 13.15 -2.00
CA GLN A 105 -12.22 12.10 -1.08
C GLN A 105 -11.32 10.85 -1.15
N ARG A 106 -10.85 10.47 -2.34
CA ARG A 106 -9.96 9.32 -2.49
C ARG A 106 -8.58 9.58 -1.87
N LEU A 107 -8.05 10.79 -1.97
CA LEU A 107 -6.82 11.18 -1.26
C LEU A 107 -7.00 11.14 0.26
N GLU A 108 -8.15 11.56 0.78
CA GLU A 108 -8.45 11.41 2.22
C GLU A 108 -8.48 9.93 2.64
N ASN A 109 -9.08 9.06 1.84
CA ASN A 109 -9.08 7.61 2.11
C ASN A 109 -7.64 7.04 2.13
N CYS A 110 -6.75 7.52 1.25
CA CYS A 110 -5.33 7.15 1.29
C CYS A 110 -4.68 7.61 2.61
N ARG A 111 -4.94 8.84 3.08
CA ARG A 111 -4.42 9.33 4.37
C ARG A 111 -4.91 8.52 5.55
N GLU A 112 -6.19 8.18 5.55
CA GLU A 112 -6.80 7.34 6.57
C GLU A 112 -6.12 5.97 6.62
N LEU A 113 -5.97 5.31 5.47
CA LEU A 113 -5.29 4.02 5.38
C LEU A 113 -3.85 4.09 5.89
N LEU A 114 -3.08 5.11 5.47
CA LEU A 114 -1.70 5.29 5.93
C LEU A 114 -1.60 5.51 7.45
N THR A 115 -2.59 6.20 8.04
CA THR A 115 -2.67 6.39 9.48
C THR A 115 -2.90 5.05 10.19
N GLN A 116 -3.83 4.23 9.70
CA GLN A 116 -4.09 2.90 10.25
C GLN A 116 -2.87 1.98 10.09
N LEU A 117 -2.19 2.02 8.94
CA LEU A 117 -0.98 1.24 8.72
C LEU A 117 0.16 1.63 9.67
N ASP A 118 0.36 2.91 9.99
CA ASP A 118 1.40 3.33 10.96
C ASP A 118 1.05 2.89 12.39
N GLN A 119 -0.24 2.87 12.76
CA GLN A 119 -0.72 2.31 14.03
C GLN A 119 -0.47 0.80 14.11
N ILE A 120 -0.81 0.06 13.05
CA ILE A 120 -0.56 -1.38 12.91
C ILE A 120 0.94 -1.68 13.01
N ARG A 121 1.77 -0.91 12.29
CA ARG A 121 3.23 -1.03 12.27
C ARG A 121 3.85 -0.85 13.66
N SER A 122 3.26 0.02 14.47
CA SER A 122 3.70 0.32 15.83
C SER A 122 3.12 -0.63 16.89
N SER A 123 2.15 -1.46 16.51
CA SER A 123 1.49 -2.40 17.41
C SER A 123 2.27 -3.72 17.51
N PRO A 124 2.20 -4.42 18.66
CA PRO A 124 2.79 -5.75 18.78
C PRO A 124 2.20 -6.70 17.74
N GLN A 125 3.05 -7.42 17.02
CA GLN A 125 2.60 -8.41 16.06
C GLN A 125 1.86 -9.55 16.78
N ARG A 126 0.65 -9.87 16.34
CA ARG A 126 -0.12 -11.00 16.87
C ARG A 126 -0.43 -11.96 15.73
N PRO A 127 -0.01 -13.23 15.80
CA PRO A 127 -0.43 -14.21 14.82
C PRO A 127 -1.96 -14.30 14.80
N TYR A 128 -2.58 -13.97 13.67
CA TYR A 128 -4.01 -14.14 13.50
C TYR A 128 -4.35 -15.63 13.63
N SER A 129 -5.27 -15.95 14.54
CA SER A 129 -5.74 -17.32 14.77
C SER A 129 -7.14 -17.44 14.16
N PRO A 130 -7.30 -18.15 13.02
CA PRO A 130 -8.59 -18.29 12.37
C PRO A 130 -9.57 -19.03 13.27
N SER A 131 -10.77 -18.50 13.40
CA SER A 131 -11.87 -19.06 14.18
C SER A 131 -12.79 -19.95 13.33
N THR A 132 -12.74 -19.80 12.01
CA THR A 132 -13.57 -20.54 11.05
C THR A 132 -12.75 -21.30 10.01
N ARG A 133 -13.34 -22.35 9.42
CA ARG A 133 -12.75 -23.07 8.26
C ARG A 133 -12.55 -22.17 7.05
N GLU A 134 -13.39 -21.14 6.90
CA GLU A 134 -13.30 -20.18 5.81
C GLU A 134 -12.10 -19.26 5.98
N GLU A 135 -11.90 -18.70 7.18
CA GLU A 135 -10.72 -17.91 7.51
C GLU A 135 -9.43 -18.73 7.36
N GLN A 136 -9.43 -19.98 7.81
CA GLN A 136 -8.29 -20.88 7.59
C GLN A 136 -8.00 -21.05 6.09
N ARG A 137 -9.02 -21.26 5.25
CA ARG A 137 -8.85 -21.38 3.79
C ARG A 137 -8.33 -20.10 3.14
N ILE A 138 -8.72 -18.94 3.65
CA ILE A 138 -8.20 -17.65 3.20
C ILE A 138 -6.71 -17.57 3.55
N LEU A 139 -6.34 -17.81 4.81
CA LEU A 139 -4.94 -17.83 5.24
C LEU A 139 -4.09 -18.84 4.47
N ASP A 140 -4.59 -20.05 4.21
CA ASP A 140 -3.90 -21.08 3.41
C ASP A 140 -3.62 -20.63 1.96
N ARG A 141 -4.40 -19.67 1.45
CA ARG A 141 -4.20 -19.04 0.14
C ARG A 141 -3.14 -17.95 0.20
N LEU A 142 -3.21 -17.12 1.23
CA LEU A 142 -2.27 -16.01 1.49
C LEU A 142 -0.86 -16.53 1.84
N THR A 143 -0.77 -17.67 2.53
CA THR A 143 0.47 -18.27 3.05
C THR A 143 1.36 -18.96 2.00
N ARG A 144 1.07 -18.84 0.69
CA ARG A 144 1.93 -19.42 -0.36
C ARG A 144 3.21 -18.63 -0.64
N PHE A 145 3.38 -17.44 -0.05
CA PHE A 145 4.58 -16.63 -0.21
C PHE A 145 5.43 -16.65 1.07
N ARG A 146 6.37 -17.60 1.07
CA ARG A 146 7.47 -17.78 2.05
C ARG A 146 8.22 -16.47 2.35
N PRO A 147 8.93 -16.39 3.49
CA PRO A 147 9.89 -15.31 3.74
C PRO A 147 10.93 -15.24 2.63
N GLU A 148 11.35 -14.02 2.29
CA GLU A 148 12.41 -13.76 1.32
C GLU A 148 13.63 -14.64 1.62
N THR A 149 14.07 -15.42 0.63
CA THR A 149 15.43 -15.95 0.65
C THR A 149 16.37 -14.87 0.12
N ALA A 150 17.61 -14.85 0.62
CA ALA A 150 18.64 -13.86 0.29
C ALA A 150 18.91 -13.68 -1.22
N ALA A 151 18.44 -14.58 -2.08
CA ALA A 151 18.59 -14.52 -3.54
C ALA A 151 17.58 -13.60 -4.23
N ASP A 152 16.50 -13.21 -3.54
CA ASP A 152 15.36 -12.55 -4.18
C ASP A 152 15.49 -11.00 -4.18
N SER A 153 16.51 -10.46 -3.52
CA SER A 153 16.75 -9.02 -3.28
C SER A 153 17.11 -8.16 -4.52
N THR A 154 17.04 -8.71 -5.73
CA THR A 154 17.60 -8.08 -6.95
C THR A 154 16.57 -7.52 -7.93
N LEU A 155 15.28 -7.54 -7.60
CA LEU A 155 14.25 -6.86 -8.39
C LEU A 155 13.83 -5.59 -7.67
N ASP A 156 14.70 -4.57 -7.76
CA ASP A 156 14.26 -3.19 -7.66
C ASP A 156 13.18 -3.00 -8.72
N ILE A 157 11.94 -2.80 -8.27
CA ILE A 157 10.87 -2.34 -9.12
C ILE A 157 11.24 -0.90 -9.45
N GLU A 158 11.87 -0.81 -10.61
CA GLU A 158 12.15 0.37 -11.39
C GLU A 158 11.13 1.47 -11.11
N ALA A 159 11.67 2.65 -10.82
CA ALA A 159 10.93 3.89 -10.64
C ALA A 159 9.78 3.98 -11.65
N LEU A 160 8.60 4.41 -11.18
CA LEU A 160 7.56 4.94 -12.06
C LEU A 160 8.25 5.84 -13.10
N PRO A 161 8.11 5.54 -14.40
CA PRO A 161 8.80 6.32 -15.42
C PRO A 161 8.39 7.80 -15.26
N PRO A 162 9.32 8.76 -15.42
CA PRO A 162 8.94 10.16 -15.47
C PRO A 162 7.96 10.34 -16.64
N VAL A 163 6.76 10.81 -16.32
CA VAL A 163 5.79 11.23 -17.32
C VAL A 163 6.36 12.51 -17.95
N GLU A 164 6.85 12.41 -19.19
CA GLU A 164 7.21 13.60 -19.94
C GLU A 164 5.96 14.43 -20.19
N PRO A 165 6.02 15.77 -20.07
CA PRO A 165 4.90 16.62 -20.42
C PRO A 165 4.68 16.54 -21.93
N ASP A 166 3.52 16.04 -22.34
CA ASP A 166 3.09 16.09 -23.74
C ASP A 166 3.10 17.55 -24.23
N SER A 167 3.72 17.74 -25.40
CA SER A 167 3.96 19.03 -26.08
C SER A 167 2.71 19.61 -26.73
#